data_AF-A0A1E4LF19-F1
#
_entry.id   AF-A0A1E4LF19-F1
#
_cell.length_a   1.000
_cell.length_b   1.000
_cell.length_c   1.000
_cell.angle_alpha   90.00
_cell.angle_beta   90.00
_cell.angle_gamma   90.00
#
_symmetry.space_group_name_H-M   'P 1'
#
loop_
_entity.id
_entity.type
_entity.pdbx_description
1 polymer ?
#
loop_
_entity_poly.entity_id
_entity_poly.type
_entity_poly.pdbx_seq_one_letter_code
_entity_poly.pdbx_strand_id
1 'polypeptide(L)'
;MDQAKTATEEFTKLFGQMPQAPDAEALMTAHKRNMEALSAANRIALEGAQAVAKRHMEIMQQTMAELTETMRALASPDAPQAKAAQQAELLKRAYEHAVANTRELSDLIQRSNGEALETLNKRIADAMDEVKSLVDQAAAAKK
;
A
#
# COMPACT_ATOMS: atom_id res chain seq x y z
N MET A 1 27.87 -25.31 -35.96
CA MET A 1 27.02 -24.59 -36.94
C MET A 1 25.55 -25.01 -36.87
N ASP A 2 25.23 -26.19 -36.32
CA ASP A 2 23.85 -26.70 -36.26
C ASP A 2 22.97 -26.02 -35.20
N GLN A 3 23.47 -25.85 -33.97
CA GLN A 3 22.71 -25.24 -32.87
C GLN A 3 22.31 -23.78 -33.11
N ALA A 4 23.13 -23.02 -33.83
CA ALA A 4 22.81 -21.62 -34.17
C ALA A 4 21.67 -21.53 -35.20
N LYS A 5 21.57 -22.50 -36.12
CA LYS A 5 20.43 -22.60 -37.04
C LYS A 5 19.15 -22.97 -36.31
N THR A 6 19.20 -23.96 -35.42
CA THR A 6 18.04 -24.39 -34.63
C THR A 6 17.49 -23.25 -33.76
N ALA A 7 18.36 -22.48 -33.08
CA ALA A 7 17.93 -21.33 -32.29
C ALA A 7 17.29 -20.22 -33.14
N THR A 8 17.82 -19.96 -34.34
CA THR A 8 17.28 -18.94 -35.26
C THR A 8 15.94 -19.40 -35.85
N GLU A 9 15.79 -20.70 -36.14
CA GLU A 9 14.55 -21.30 -36.62
C GLU A 9 13.48 -21.33 -35.53
N GLU A 10 13.82 -21.69 -34.29
CA GLU A 10 12.90 -21.63 -33.15
C GLU A 10 12.46 -20.20 -32.86
N PHE A 11 13.38 -19.23 -32.90
CA PHE A 11 13.05 -17.81 -32.75
C PHE A 11 12.11 -17.34 -33.86
N THR A 12 12.37 -17.71 -35.11
CA THR A 12 11.51 -17.35 -36.25
C THR A 12 10.15 -18.00 -36.16
N LYS A 13 10.08 -19.24 -35.64
CA LYS A 13 8.82 -19.97 -35.42
C LYS A 13 8.01 -19.34 -34.29
N LEU A 14 8.67 -18.95 -33.19
CA LEU A 14 8.04 -18.27 -32.06
C LEU A 14 7.52 -16.88 -32.48
N PHE A 15 8.32 -16.15 -33.27
CA PHE A 15 7.96 -14.83 -33.80
C PHE A 15 6.86 -14.90 -34.87
N GLY A 16 6.85 -15.93 -35.71
CA GLY A 16 5.79 -16.17 -36.69
C GLY A 16 4.48 -16.72 -36.10
N GLN A 17 4.52 -17.26 -34.87
CA GLN A 17 3.36 -17.73 -34.12
C GLN A 17 2.80 -16.68 -33.15
N MET A 18 3.56 -15.60 -32.88
CA MET A 18 3.00 -14.42 -32.24
C MET A 18 1.90 -13.89 -33.16
N PRO A 19 0.66 -13.72 -32.66
CA PRO A 19 -0.35 -12.99 -33.41
C PRO A 19 0.28 -11.67 -33.83
N GLN A 20 0.21 -11.32 -35.12
CA GLN A 20 0.49 -9.96 -35.57
C GLN A 20 -0.32 -9.05 -34.65
N ALA A 21 0.33 -8.37 -33.70
CA ALA A 21 -0.39 -7.61 -32.69
C ALA A 21 -1.18 -6.55 -33.45
N PRO A 22 -2.53 -6.61 -33.44
CA PRO A 22 -3.32 -5.78 -34.35
C PRO A 22 -3.16 -4.28 -34.05
N ASP A 23 -2.58 -3.93 -32.89
CA ASP A 23 -2.25 -2.56 -32.53
C ASP A 23 -1.08 -2.49 -31.51
N ALA A 24 0.16 -2.37 -32.02
CA ALA A 24 1.36 -2.24 -31.19
C ALA A 24 1.37 -0.94 -30.36
N GLU A 25 0.71 0.12 -30.83
CA GLU A 25 0.60 1.40 -30.14
C GLU A 25 -0.36 1.30 -28.95
N ALA A 26 -1.48 0.59 -29.11
CA ALA A 26 -2.39 0.28 -28.01
C ALA A 26 -1.70 -0.55 -26.92
N LEU A 27 -0.88 -1.55 -27.29
CA LEU A 27 -0.11 -2.34 -26.33
C LEU A 27 0.92 -1.49 -25.57
N MET A 28 1.69 -0.64 -26.27
CA MET A 28 2.63 0.27 -25.61
C MET A 28 1.90 1.24 -24.65
N THR A 29 0.75 1.77 -25.07
CA THR A 29 -0.08 2.64 -24.23
C THR A 29 -0.57 1.92 -22.98
N ALA A 30 -1.06 0.68 -23.11
CA ALA A 30 -1.50 -0.14 -22.00
C ALA A 30 -0.34 -0.45 -21.02
N HIS A 31 0.86 -0.73 -21.53
CA HIS A 31 2.07 -0.91 -20.72
C HIS A 31 2.44 0.36 -19.95
N LYS A 32 2.38 1.53 -20.60
CA LYS A 32 2.63 2.82 -19.94
C LYS A 32 1.64 3.05 -18.79
N ARG A 33 0.34 2.84 -19.03
CA ARG A 33 -0.71 2.95 -18.01
C ARG A 33 -0.50 1.97 -16.85
N ASN A 34 -0.04 0.76 -17.12
CA ASN A 34 0.31 -0.22 -16.06
C ASN A 34 1.43 0.31 -15.16
N MET A 35 2.50 0.86 -15.76
CA MET A 35 3.62 1.42 -15.01
C MET A 35 3.21 2.64 -14.18
N GLU A 36 2.34 3.49 -14.74
CA GLU A 36 1.78 4.65 -14.02
C GLU A 36 0.96 4.20 -12.80
N ALA A 37 0.08 3.20 -12.96
CA ALA A 37 -0.72 2.67 -11.86
C ALA A 37 0.13 2.03 -10.76
N LEU A 38 1.15 1.25 -11.14
CA LEU A 38 2.10 0.67 -10.19
C LEU A 38 2.89 1.74 -9.44
N SER A 39 3.35 2.78 -10.15
CA SER A 39 4.06 3.91 -9.56
C SER A 39 3.16 4.68 -8.58
N ALA A 40 1.90 4.94 -8.96
CA ALA A 40 0.93 5.59 -8.11
C ALA A 40 0.62 4.78 -6.84
N ALA A 41 0.39 3.47 -6.97
CA ALA A 41 0.17 2.59 -5.82
C ALA A 41 1.37 2.54 -4.87
N ASN A 42 2.60 2.47 -5.42
CA ASN A 42 3.82 2.54 -4.62
C ASN A 42 3.98 3.87 -3.89
N ARG A 43 3.61 4.98 -4.53
CA ARG A 43 3.63 6.30 -3.90
C ARG A 43 2.66 6.37 -2.72
N ILE A 44 1.44 5.87 -2.89
CA ILE A 44 0.44 5.81 -1.80
C ILE A 44 0.96 4.96 -0.63
N ALA A 45 1.58 3.81 -0.93
CA ALA A 45 2.17 2.95 0.10
C ALA A 45 3.30 3.65 0.85
N LEU A 46 4.17 4.39 0.13
CA LEU A 46 5.26 5.15 0.74
C LEU A 46 4.76 6.30 1.61
N GLU A 47 3.78 7.06 1.13
CA GLU A 47 3.12 8.14 1.88
C GLU A 47 2.45 7.59 3.14
N GLY A 48 1.81 6.42 3.05
CA GLY A 48 1.26 5.71 4.21
C GLY A 48 2.31 5.28 5.23
N ALA A 49 3.43 4.70 4.77
CA ALA A 49 4.55 4.35 5.64
C ALA A 49 5.13 5.57 6.36
N GLN A 50 5.26 6.71 5.66
CA GLN A 50 5.68 7.97 6.26
C GLN A 50 4.68 8.48 7.31
N ALA A 51 3.38 8.39 7.04
CA ALA A 51 2.34 8.77 7.98
C ALA A 51 2.39 7.91 9.25
N VAL A 52 2.56 6.59 9.11
CA VAL A 52 2.74 5.66 10.24
C VAL A 52 3.99 5.99 11.04
N ALA A 53 5.13 6.23 10.38
CA ALA A 53 6.37 6.59 11.05
C ALA A 53 6.25 7.91 11.82
N LYS A 54 5.62 8.92 11.23
CA LYS A 54 5.33 10.19 11.89
C LYS A 54 4.46 9.97 13.12
N ARG A 55 3.37 9.21 13.00
CA ARG A 55 2.47 8.93 14.12
C ARG A 55 3.18 8.17 15.23
N HIS A 56 4.05 7.22 14.90
CA HIS A 56 4.86 6.49 15.87
C HIS A 56 5.78 7.43 16.68
N MET A 57 6.40 8.43 16.04
CA MET A 57 7.20 9.44 16.73
C MET A 57 6.36 10.35 17.65
N GLU A 58 5.14 10.70 17.25
CA GLU A 58 4.21 11.46 18.10
C GLU A 58 3.82 10.67 19.35
N ILE A 59 3.50 9.38 19.19
CA ILE A 59 3.19 8.45 20.29
C ILE A 59 4.37 8.34 21.26
N MET A 60 5.60 8.28 20.74
CA MET A 60 6.81 8.23 21.57
C MET A 60 6.97 9.52 22.40
N GLN A 61 6.75 10.69 21.79
CA GLN A 61 6.79 11.97 22.51
C GLN A 61 5.73 12.06 23.60
N GLN A 62 4.50 11.62 23.32
CA GLN A 62 3.41 11.56 24.31
C GLN A 62 3.79 10.63 25.48
N THR A 63 4.28 9.42 25.18
CA THR A 63 4.70 8.45 26.20
C THR A 63 5.80 9.01 27.12
N MET A 64 6.78 9.75 26.57
CA MET A 64 7.85 10.35 27.38
C MET A 64 7.34 11.48 28.29
N ALA A 65 6.38 12.26 27.82
CA ALA A 65 5.73 13.29 28.63
C ALA A 65 4.93 12.65 29.79
N GLU A 66 4.15 11.61 29.51
CA GLU A 66 3.39 10.85 30.51
C GLU A 66 4.29 10.18 31.55
N LEU A 67 5.42 9.62 31.13
CA LEU A 67 6.42 9.05 32.04
C LEU A 67 6.96 10.11 33.01
N THR A 68 7.26 11.31 32.50
CA THR A 68 7.76 12.42 33.30
C THR A 68 6.73 12.88 34.33
N GLU A 69 5.46 12.96 33.93
CA GLU A 69 4.35 13.30 34.83
C GLU A 69 4.15 12.23 35.90
N THR A 70 4.19 10.95 35.50
CA THR A 70 4.08 9.81 36.42
C THR A 70 5.20 9.82 37.47
N MET A 71 6.45 10.07 37.06
CA MET A 71 7.59 10.17 37.97
C MET A 71 7.41 11.31 38.99
N ARG A 72 6.87 12.46 38.55
CA ARG A 72 6.55 13.59 39.46
C ARG A 72 5.44 13.23 40.44
N ALA A 73 4.39 12.56 39.97
CA ALA A 73 3.28 12.11 40.81
C ALA A 73 3.75 11.13 41.90
N LEU A 74 4.62 10.17 41.55
CA LEU A 74 5.16 9.18 42.49
C LEU A 74 6.10 9.79 43.56
N ALA A 75 6.74 10.92 43.27
CA ALA A 75 7.58 11.64 44.23
C ALA A 75 6.78 12.42 45.29
N SER A 76 5.45 12.50 45.17
CA SER A 76 4.57 13.21 46.10
C SER A 76 4.43 12.48 47.46
N PRO A 77 4.48 13.20 48.60
CA PRO A 77 4.34 12.62 49.93
C PRO A 77 2.88 12.33 50.32
N ASP A 78 2.12 11.64 49.46
CA ASP A 78 0.69 11.37 49.66
C ASP A 78 0.39 10.13 50.53
N ALA A 79 -0.80 10.11 51.13
CA ALA A 79 -1.31 8.99 51.94
C ALA A 79 -1.48 7.68 51.12
N PRO A 80 -1.39 6.49 51.74
CA PRO A 80 -1.43 5.20 51.02
C PRO A 80 -2.68 4.99 50.16
N GLN A 81 -3.86 5.38 50.63
CA GLN A 81 -5.11 5.29 49.87
C GLN A 81 -5.11 6.22 48.64
N ALA A 82 -4.54 7.43 48.77
CA ALA A 82 -4.41 8.36 47.65
C ALA A 82 -3.46 7.82 46.57
N LYS A 83 -2.36 7.17 46.99
CA LYS A 83 -1.44 6.47 46.06
C LYS A 83 -2.12 5.33 45.30
N ALA A 84 -2.97 4.53 45.96
CA ALA A 84 -3.69 3.44 45.30
C ALA A 84 -4.69 3.96 44.24
N ALA A 85 -5.45 5.02 44.56
CA ALA A 85 -6.35 5.65 43.60
C ALA A 85 -5.59 6.24 42.40
N GLN A 86 -4.45 6.89 42.65
CA GLN A 86 -3.59 7.46 41.62
C GLN A 86 -3.01 6.39 40.68
N GLN A 87 -2.59 5.24 41.22
CA GLN A 87 -2.14 4.10 40.42
C GLN A 87 -3.24 3.51 39.52
N ALA A 88 -4.47 3.38 40.04
CA ALA A 88 -5.60 2.91 39.24
C ALA A 88 -5.90 3.87 38.07
N GLU A 89 -5.85 5.18 38.32
CA GLU A 89 -6.07 6.21 37.30
C GLU A 89 -4.94 6.23 36.25
N LEU A 90 -3.68 6.03 36.66
CA LEU A 90 -2.56 5.89 35.74
C LEU A 90 -2.71 4.66 34.84
N LEU A 91 -3.09 3.52 35.41
CA LEU A 91 -3.31 2.29 34.65
C LEU A 91 -4.44 2.46 33.62
N LYS A 92 -5.55 3.08 34.04
CA LYS A 92 -6.69 3.36 33.16
C LYS A 92 -6.27 4.25 31.98
N ARG A 93 -5.60 5.37 32.26
CA ARG A 93 -5.11 6.29 31.21
C ARG A 93 -4.15 5.61 30.25
N ALA A 94 -3.19 4.85 30.78
CA ALA A 94 -2.24 4.10 29.95
C ALA A 94 -2.94 3.09 29.01
N TYR A 95 -3.98 2.41 29.51
CA TYR A 95 -4.78 1.48 28.70
C TYR A 95 -5.57 2.22 27.61
N GLU A 96 -6.26 3.30 27.95
CA GLU A 96 -7.02 4.11 26.99
C GLU A 96 -6.12 4.64 25.87
N HIS A 97 -4.93 5.14 26.24
CA HIS A 97 -3.93 5.63 25.29
C HIS A 97 -3.39 4.51 24.39
N ALA A 98 -3.04 3.35 24.96
CA ALA A 98 -2.56 2.22 24.19
C ALA A 98 -3.59 1.79 23.13
N VAL A 99 -4.86 1.66 23.52
CA VAL A 99 -5.94 1.28 22.61
C VAL A 99 -6.16 2.35 21.52
N ALA A 100 -6.15 3.63 21.88
CA ALA A 100 -6.29 4.73 20.91
C ALA A 100 -5.14 4.72 19.88
N ASN A 101 -3.90 4.59 20.36
CA ASN A 101 -2.71 4.54 19.52
C ASN A 101 -2.73 3.35 18.56
N THR A 102 -3.11 2.16 19.03
CA THR A 102 -3.24 0.97 18.17
C THR A 102 -4.32 1.16 17.11
N ARG A 103 -5.46 1.75 17.44
CA ARG A 103 -6.54 2.03 16.47
C ARG A 103 -6.06 2.99 15.39
N GLU A 104 -5.46 4.11 15.77
CA GLU A 104 -4.99 5.10 14.80
C GLU A 104 -3.91 4.56 13.86
N LEU A 105 -2.95 3.79 14.39
CA LEU A 105 -1.94 3.13 13.55
C LEU A 105 -2.57 2.11 12.60
N SER A 106 -3.54 1.32 13.09
CA SER A 106 -4.26 0.34 12.27
C SER A 106 -5.04 1.03 11.14
N ASP A 107 -5.73 2.12 11.46
CA ASP A 107 -6.45 2.94 10.51
C ASP A 107 -5.56 3.50 9.41
N LEU A 108 -4.38 4.04 9.77
CA LEU A 108 -3.42 4.58 8.80
C LEU A 108 -2.93 3.50 7.84
N ILE A 109 -2.58 2.31 8.38
CA ILE A 109 -2.12 1.17 7.58
C ILE A 109 -3.23 0.68 6.64
N GLN A 110 -4.45 0.52 7.17
CA GLN A 110 -5.59 0.03 6.40
C GLN A 110 -5.98 0.99 5.29
N ARG A 111 -6.00 2.30 5.56
CA ARG A 111 -6.32 3.31 4.54
C ARG A 111 -5.30 3.32 3.41
N SER A 112 -4.00 3.39 3.72
CA SER A 112 -2.95 3.39 2.70
C SER A 112 -2.99 2.12 1.84
N ASN A 113 -3.14 0.94 2.46
CA ASN A 113 -3.28 -0.32 1.72
C ASN A 113 -4.55 -0.34 0.86
N GLY A 114 -5.67 0.15 1.39
CA GLY A 114 -6.94 0.24 0.68
C GLY A 114 -6.85 1.12 -0.56
N GLU A 115 -6.30 2.33 -0.43
CA GLU A 115 -6.13 3.28 -1.53
C GLU A 115 -5.17 2.76 -2.61
N ALA A 116 -4.07 2.11 -2.21
CA ALA A 116 -3.14 1.49 -3.14
C ALA A 116 -3.81 0.34 -3.92
N LEU A 117 -4.55 -0.54 -3.23
CA LEU A 117 -5.29 -1.63 -3.87
C LEU A 117 -6.42 -1.12 -4.77
N GLU A 118 -7.13 -0.07 -4.38
CA GLU A 118 -8.16 0.56 -5.21
C GLU A 118 -7.57 1.08 -6.53
N THR A 119 -6.40 1.72 -6.46
CA THR A 119 -5.67 2.20 -7.64
C THR A 119 -5.34 1.05 -8.60
N LEU A 120 -4.85 -0.07 -8.07
CA LEU A 120 -4.52 -1.24 -8.89
C LEU A 120 -5.79 -1.92 -9.45
N ASN A 121 -6.85 -2.06 -8.65
CA ASN A 121 -8.11 -2.65 -9.08
C ASN A 121 -8.76 -1.86 -10.22
N LYS A 122 -8.75 -0.51 -10.13
CA LYS A 122 -9.21 0.35 -11.22
C LYS A 122 -8.43 0.07 -12.51
N ARG A 123 -7.10 -0.01 -12.43
CA ARG A 123 -6.29 -0.30 -13.61
C ARG A 123 -6.59 -1.67 -14.21
N ILE A 124 -6.82 -2.69 -13.38
CA ILE A 124 -7.22 -4.04 -13.85
C ILE A 124 -8.56 -3.97 -14.59
N ALA A 125 -9.55 -3.26 -14.04
CA ALA A 125 -10.84 -3.07 -14.69
C ALA A 125 -10.66 -2.37 -16.06
N ASP A 126 -9.90 -1.26 -16.09
CA ASP A 126 -9.58 -0.55 -17.33
C ASP A 126 -8.88 -1.47 -18.35
N ALA A 127 -8.00 -2.37 -17.89
CA ALA A 127 -7.29 -3.30 -18.76
C ALA A 127 -8.24 -4.33 -19.40
N MET A 128 -9.26 -4.79 -18.66
CA MET A 128 -10.29 -5.67 -19.20
C MET A 128 -11.13 -4.96 -20.27
N ASP A 129 -11.47 -3.69 -20.05
CA ASP A 129 -12.18 -2.88 -21.03
C ASP A 129 -11.35 -2.60 -22.28
N GLU A 130 -10.04 -2.35 -22.13
CA GLU A 130 -9.09 -2.22 -23.23
C GLU A 130 -9.04 -3.51 -24.08
N VAL A 131 -8.96 -4.69 -23.44
CA VAL A 131 -8.97 -5.99 -24.15
C VAL A 131 -10.28 -6.18 -24.91
N LYS A 132 -11.42 -5.87 -24.28
CA LYS A 132 -12.73 -5.97 -24.94
C LYS A 132 -12.79 -5.07 -26.18
N SER A 133 -12.34 -3.82 -26.07
CA SER A 133 -12.30 -2.87 -27.18
C SER A 133 -11.46 -3.41 -28.35
N LEU A 134 -10.28 -3.97 -28.07
CA LEU A 134 -9.41 -4.56 -29.10
C LEU A 134 -10.08 -5.74 -29.82
N VAL A 135 -10.81 -6.59 -29.08
CA VAL A 135 -11.56 -7.71 -29.66
C VAL A 135 -12.70 -7.21 -30.56
N ASP A 136 -13.46 -6.22 -30.11
CA ASP A 136 -14.56 -5.62 -30.87
C ASP A 136 -14.05 -4.97 -32.17
N GLN A 137 -12.93 -4.24 -32.10
CA GLN A 137 -12.27 -3.65 -33.26
C GLN A 137 -11.78 -4.71 -34.26
N ALA A 138 -11.16 -5.79 -33.77
CA ALA A 138 -10.72 -6.90 -34.61
C ALA A 138 -11.88 -7.64 -35.30
N ALA A 139 -13.05 -7.73 -34.64
CA ALA A 139 -14.26 -8.29 -35.22
C ALA A 139 -14.89 -7.38 -36.29
N ALA A 140 -14.86 -6.07 -36.08
CA ALA A 140 -15.35 -5.08 -37.04
C ALA A 140 -14.49 -5.00 -38.31
N ALA A 141 -13.15 -5.11 -38.19
CA ALA A 141 -12.23 -5.09 -39.32
C ALA A 141 -12.33 -6.31 -40.27
N LYS A 142 -13.06 -7.37 -39.87
CA LYS A 142 -13.32 -8.57 -40.68
C LYS A 142 -14.66 -8.54 -41.44
N LYS A 143 -15.47 -7.49 -41.27
CA LYS A 143 -16.71 -7.26 -42.02
C LYS A 143 -16.47 -6.30 -43.18
#